data_AF-A0A4V6YRZ0-F1
#
_entry.id   AF-A0A4V6YRZ0-F1
#
_cell.length_a   1.000
_cell.length_b   1.000
_cell.length_c   1.000
_cell.angle_alpha   90.00
_cell.angle_beta   90.00
_cell.angle_gamma   90.00
#
_symmetry.space_group_name_H-M   'P 1'
#
loop_
_entity.id
_entity.type
_entity.pdbx_description
1 polymer ?
#
loop_
_entity_poly.entity_id
_entity_poly.type
_entity_poly.pdbx_seq_one_letter_code
_entity_poly.pdbx_strand_id
1 'polypeptide(L)'
;MNKESLDIEKQNLQIHYYFNDESHSMNAHIRNAMEKELLSFISELGTLLNLEIKIESKAREEGGLIDDFIIIINSIYPIAIAFFFKEAFNKIAIHYLTGGYKRNKLDNLLKEEQIRELKLKNDDFSKIIEKLQEPEQNSKIRRILSNFYKKAKNYEKIKQVGYQTNTNEVIVLRNDFNSFIVGENKDTDIIEDAKIEIISPVLKEGRFKWKGIYNKEKIDFSMGDSGFKRDVINQKYNFINGTIITCQLEICRTFDDCGEEIRISHRVKKVYDVEKNNNIQITKQGIKRKKQKYNGPSLFDLIEDNNKD
;
A
#
# COMPACT_ATOMS: atom_id res chain seq x y z
N MET A 1 -29.02 -28.02 21.07
CA MET A 1 -28.86 -26.70 20.44
C MET A 1 -28.15 -26.92 19.12
N ASN A 2 -28.92 -27.01 18.04
CA ASN A 2 -28.39 -27.28 16.71
C ASN A 2 -27.47 -26.13 16.28
N LYS A 3 -26.24 -26.46 15.89
CA LYS A 3 -25.46 -25.61 14.98
C LYS A 3 -26.30 -25.48 13.72
N GLU A 4 -26.95 -24.34 13.53
CA GLU A 4 -27.41 -23.94 12.20
C GLU A 4 -26.17 -23.94 11.31
N SER A 5 -26.08 -24.93 10.42
CA SER A 5 -25.11 -24.98 9.35
C SER A 5 -25.39 -23.78 8.45
N LEU A 6 -24.62 -22.72 8.63
CA LEU A 6 -24.57 -21.61 7.70
C LEU A 6 -24.18 -22.20 6.34
N ASP A 7 -25.09 -22.22 5.37
CA ASP A 7 -24.82 -22.77 4.05
C ASP A 7 -23.53 -22.16 3.49
N ILE A 8 -22.62 -23.05 3.07
CA ILE A 8 -21.37 -22.71 2.40
C ILE A 8 -21.75 -22.27 0.99
N GLU A 9 -22.11 -21.00 0.86
CA GLU A 9 -22.53 -20.43 -0.40
C GLU A 9 -21.30 -20.08 -1.26
N LYS A 10 -21.32 -20.55 -2.51
CA LYS A 10 -20.19 -20.51 -3.44
C LYS A 10 -20.34 -19.34 -4.40
N GLN A 11 -19.32 -18.49 -4.47
CA GLN A 11 -19.28 -17.37 -5.42
C GLN A 11 -18.43 -17.75 -6.63
N ASN A 12 -18.89 -17.48 -7.85
CA ASN A 12 -18.11 -17.70 -9.07
C ASN A 12 -17.46 -16.39 -9.52
N LEU A 13 -16.16 -16.44 -9.82
CA LEU A 13 -15.41 -15.35 -10.44
C LEU A 13 -14.66 -15.90 -11.66
N GLN A 14 -14.98 -15.35 -12.82
CA GLN A 14 -14.37 -15.70 -14.10
C GLN A 14 -13.39 -14.60 -14.54
N ILE A 15 -12.23 -15.01 -15.03
CA ILE A 15 -11.24 -14.14 -15.67
C ILE A 15 -11.04 -14.62 -17.10
N HIS A 16 -11.28 -13.73 -18.05
CA HIS A 16 -11.13 -14.00 -19.47
C HIS A 16 -9.95 -13.21 -20.05
N TYR A 17 -8.92 -13.93 -20.52
CA TYR A 17 -7.83 -13.36 -21.27
C TYR A 17 -8.14 -13.38 -22.77
N TYR A 18 -8.44 -12.22 -23.32
CA TYR A 18 -8.65 -12.06 -24.76
C TYR A 18 -7.33 -11.88 -25.48
N PHE A 19 -7.16 -12.60 -26.57
CA PHE A 19 -5.93 -12.58 -27.36
C PHE A 19 -6.06 -11.73 -28.63
N ASN A 20 -4.91 -11.31 -29.17
CA ASN A 20 -4.81 -10.61 -30.45
C ASN A 20 -4.68 -11.56 -31.65
N ASP A 21 -4.67 -12.87 -31.39
CA ASP A 21 -4.71 -13.93 -32.38
C ASP A 21 -5.86 -14.91 -32.07
N GLU A 22 -6.02 -15.93 -32.92
CA GLU A 22 -7.06 -16.95 -32.80
C GLU A 22 -6.63 -18.15 -31.95
N SER A 23 -5.44 -18.12 -31.33
CA SER A 23 -4.91 -19.29 -30.65
C SER A 23 -5.44 -19.37 -29.21
N HIS A 24 -6.10 -20.48 -28.87
CA HIS A 24 -6.64 -20.75 -27.53
C HIS A 24 -5.59 -21.24 -26.52
N SER A 25 -4.37 -20.69 -26.59
CA SER A 25 -3.23 -21.14 -25.79
C SER A 25 -2.49 -19.98 -25.13
N MET A 26 -1.76 -20.25 -24.05
CA MET A 26 -0.94 -19.25 -23.38
C MET A 26 0.32 -19.92 -22.86
N ASN A 27 1.45 -19.21 -22.86
CA ASN A 27 2.64 -19.71 -22.18
C ASN A 27 2.29 -20.07 -20.71
N ALA A 28 2.48 -21.33 -20.35
CA ALA A 28 2.03 -21.87 -19.07
C ALA A 28 2.73 -21.20 -17.86
N HIS A 29 3.99 -20.78 -18.00
CA HIS A 29 4.71 -20.07 -16.95
C HIS A 29 4.16 -18.66 -16.74
N ILE A 30 3.90 -17.93 -17.83
CA ILE A 30 3.30 -16.59 -17.74
C ILE A 30 1.90 -16.69 -17.14
N ARG A 31 1.10 -17.66 -17.59
CA ARG A 31 -0.23 -17.93 -17.06
C ARG A 31 -0.19 -18.22 -15.56
N ASN A 32 0.66 -19.15 -15.12
CA ASN A 32 0.82 -19.48 -13.70
C ASN A 32 1.29 -18.28 -12.88
N ALA A 33 2.20 -17.46 -13.40
CA ALA A 33 2.66 -16.26 -12.73
C ALA A 33 1.55 -15.21 -12.59
N MET A 34 0.66 -15.07 -13.57
CA MET A 34 -0.51 -14.18 -13.49
C MET A 34 -1.59 -14.74 -12.54
N GLU A 35 -1.86 -16.04 -12.63
CA GLU A 35 -2.79 -16.75 -11.73
C GLU A 35 -2.36 -16.59 -10.27
N LYS A 36 -1.05 -16.69 -9.98
CA LYS A 36 -0.51 -16.42 -8.65
C LYS A 36 -0.89 -15.03 -8.13
N GLU A 37 -0.70 -13.98 -8.93
CA GLU A 37 -1.06 -12.61 -8.51
C GLU A 37 -2.56 -12.47 -8.25
N LEU A 38 -3.39 -13.08 -9.09
CA LEU A 38 -4.84 -13.07 -8.91
C LEU A 38 -5.27 -13.76 -7.61
N LEU A 39 -4.71 -14.95 -7.32
CA LEU A 39 -4.99 -15.68 -6.08
C LEU A 39 -4.50 -14.91 -4.85
N SER A 40 -3.33 -14.28 -4.94
CA SER A 40 -2.80 -13.38 -3.91
C SER A 40 -3.73 -12.19 -3.68
N PHE A 41 -4.26 -11.59 -4.75
CA PHE A 41 -5.21 -10.48 -4.65
C PHE A 41 -6.51 -10.89 -3.95
N ILE A 42 -7.11 -12.02 -4.33
CA ILE A 42 -8.35 -12.52 -3.72
C ILE A 42 -8.13 -12.82 -2.23
N SER A 43 -7.00 -13.44 -1.90
CA SER A 43 -6.63 -13.78 -0.51
C SER A 43 -6.43 -12.52 0.33
N GLU A 44 -5.68 -11.55 -0.19
CA GLU A 44 -5.42 -10.28 0.49
C GLU A 44 -6.71 -9.48 0.69
N LEU A 45 -7.60 -9.46 -0.30
CA LEU A 45 -8.91 -8.84 -0.16
C LEU A 45 -9.75 -9.52 0.94
N GLY A 46 -9.66 -10.85 1.04
CA GLY A 46 -10.24 -11.60 2.15
C GLY A 46 -9.70 -11.16 3.52
N THR A 47 -8.37 -11.06 3.64
CA THR A 47 -7.72 -10.59 4.87
C THR A 47 -8.15 -9.16 5.24
N LEU A 48 -8.19 -8.25 4.26
CA LEU A 48 -8.64 -6.87 4.45
C LEU A 48 -10.08 -6.79 4.97
N LEU A 49 -10.95 -7.66 4.45
CA LEU A 49 -12.34 -7.80 4.86
C LEU A 49 -12.54 -8.70 6.09
N ASN A 50 -11.46 -9.27 6.64
CA ASN A 50 -11.47 -10.24 7.74
C ASN A 50 -12.39 -11.45 7.48
N LEU A 51 -12.32 -11.96 6.25
CA LEU A 51 -13.01 -13.14 5.76
C LEU A 51 -12.03 -14.29 5.60
N GLU A 52 -12.45 -15.50 5.93
CA GLU A 52 -11.72 -16.73 5.61
C GLU A 52 -12.12 -17.15 4.19
N ILE A 53 -11.16 -17.11 3.26
CA ILE A 53 -11.40 -17.43 1.85
C ILE A 53 -10.69 -18.72 1.47
N LYS A 54 -11.44 -19.63 0.85
CA LYS A 54 -10.90 -20.78 0.12
C LYS A 54 -11.24 -20.63 -1.36
N ILE A 55 -10.26 -20.87 -2.22
CA ILE A 55 -10.39 -20.72 -3.67
C ILE A 55 -10.20 -22.08 -4.33
N GLU A 56 -11.10 -22.46 -5.22
CA GLU A 56 -11.00 -23.68 -6.06
C GLU A 56 -11.09 -23.30 -7.54
N SER A 57 -10.30 -23.93 -8.40
CA SER A 57 -10.35 -23.70 -9.85
C SER A 57 -11.29 -24.72 -10.52
N LYS A 58 -12.10 -24.30 -11.49
CA LYS A 58 -12.87 -25.19 -12.35
C LYS A 58 -12.05 -25.71 -13.53
N ALA A 59 -12.62 -26.69 -14.23
CA ALA A 59 -12.13 -27.07 -15.55
C ALA A 59 -12.26 -25.88 -16.52
N ARG A 60 -11.27 -25.72 -17.40
CA ARG A 60 -11.25 -24.60 -18.36
C ARG A 60 -12.18 -24.87 -19.54
N GLU A 61 -12.81 -23.80 -20.03
CA GLU A 61 -13.73 -23.81 -21.17
C GLU A 61 -13.08 -23.25 -22.45
N GLU A 62 -13.67 -23.54 -23.62
CA GLU A 62 -13.25 -23.00 -24.92
C GLU A 62 -13.75 -21.55 -25.12
N GLY A 63 -12.94 -20.67 -25.71
CA GLY A 63 -13.35 -19.28 -26.00
C GLY A 63 -12.30 -18.19 -25.81
N GLY A 64 -11.01 -18.55 -25.77
CA GLY A 64 -9.93 -17.71 -25.26
C GLY A 64 -9.18 -18.50 -24.20
N LEU A 65 -8.47 -17.85 -23.29
CA LEU A 65 -8.11 -18.51 -22.03
C LEU A 65 -9.02 -17.97 -20.93
N ILE A 66 -9.90 -18.82 -20.43
CA ILE A 66 -10.83 -18.52 -19.35
C ILE A 66 -10.41 -19.32 -18.12
N ASP A 67 -10.18 -18.62 -17.02
CA ASP A 67 -9.97 -19.22 -15.70
C ASP A 67 -11.19 -18.93 -14.82
N ASP A 68 -11.88 -19.99 -14.41
CA ASP A 68 -13.05 -19.94 -13.55
C ASP A 68 -12.71 -20.37 -12.12
N PHE A 69 -13.01 -19.49 -11.16
CA PHE A 69 -12.76 -19.71 -9.74
C PHE A 69 -14.07 -19.81 -8.96
N ILE A 70 -14.09 -20.76 -8.03
CA ILE A 70 -15.08 -20.89 -6.97
C ILE A 70 -14.45 -20.30 -5.70
N ILE A 71 -15.03 -19.22 -5.21
CA ILE A 71 -14.64 -18.54 -3.99
C ILE A 71 -15.62 -18.96 -2.90
N ILE A 72 -15.09 -19.62 -1.88
CA ILE A 72 -15.81 -20.08 -0.70
C ILE A 72 -15.48 -19.11 0.42
N ILE A 73 -16.50 -18.42 0.93
CA ILE A 73 -16.34 -17.35 1.91
C ILE A 73 -16.93 -17.78 3.26
N ASN A 74 -16.06 -17.88 4.25
CA ASN A 74 -16.39 -18.00 5.65
C ASN A 74 -16.16 -16.66 6.36
N SER A 75 -17.00 -16.38 7.36
CA SER A 75 -16.97 -15.12 8.08
C SER A 75 -17.18 -15.38 9.56
N ILE A 76 -16.41 -14.70 10.41
CA ILE A 76 -16.63 -14.66 11.86
C ILE A 76 -17.73 -13.67 12.26
N TYR A 77 -18.17 -12.82 11.33
CA TYR A 77 -19.20 -11.82 11.57
C TYR A 77 -20.59 -12.45 11.75
N PRO A 78 -21.51 -11.73 12.42
CA PRO A 78 -22.92 -12.11 12.49
C PRO A 78 -23.53 -12.34 11.09
N ILE A 79 -24.56 -13.19 11.03
CA ILE A 79 -25.19 -13.69 9.80
C ILE A 79 -25.49 -12.57 8.79
N ALA A 80 -26.07 -11.45 9.23
CA ALA A 80 -26.42 -10.33 8.34
C ALA A 80 -25.19 -9.68 7.66
N ILE A 81 -24.09 -9.49 8.40
CA ILE A 81 -22.84 -8.94 7.86
C ILE A 81 -22.15 -9.96 6.97
N ALA A 82 -22.13 -11.23 7.40
CA ALA A 82 -21.58 -12.33 6.62
C ALA A 82 -22.29 -12.44 5.25
N PHE A 83 -23.62 -12.33 5.23
CA PHE A 83 -24.41 -12.35 4.00
C PHE A 83 -24.08 -11.17 3.09
N PHE A 84 -23.98 -9.95 3.63
CA PHE A 84 -23.56 -8.79 2.85
C PHE A 84 -22.20 -9.00 2.19
N PHE A 85 -21.19 -9.43 2.95
CA PHE A 85 -19.84 -9.61 2.39
C PHE A 85 -19.81 -10.72 1.35
N LYS A 86 -20.57 -11.81 1.56
CA LYS A 86 -20.72 -12.87 0.55
C LYS A 86 -21.23 -12.33 -0.78
N GLU A 87 -22.29 -11.52 -0.76
CA GLU A 87 -22.89 -10.91 -1.96
C GLU A 87 -22.02 -9.80 -2.58
N ALA A 88 -21.34 -9.01 -1.75
CA ALA A 88 -20.55 -7.88 -2.19
C ALA A 88 -19.13 -8.27 -2.65
N PHE A 89 -18.60 -9.42 -2.23
CA PHE A 89 -17.20 -9.77 -2.40
C PHE A 89 -16.73 -9.63 -3.85
N ASN A 90 -17.41 -10.29 -4.79
CA ASN A 90 -17.02 -10.23 -6.20
C ASN A 90 -17.19 -8.82 -6.78
N LYS A 91 -18.19 -8.06 -6.34
CA LYS A 91 -18.37 -6.65 -6.78
C LYS A 91 -17.18 -5.80 -6.33
N ILE A 92 -16.73 -5.98 -5.08
CA ILE A 92 -15.53 -5.32 -4.53
C ILE A 92 -14.28 -5.78 -5.30
N ALA A 93 -14.12 -7.09 -5.52
CA ALA A 93 -12.99 -7.65 -6.25
C ALA A 93 -12.88 -7.06 -7.66
N ILE A 94 -13.97 -7.07 -8.43
CA ILE A 94 -14.04 -6.48 -9.77
C ILE A 94 -13.77 -4.98 -9.73
N HIS A 95 -14.29 -4.26 -8.72
CA HIS A 95 -14.02 -2.84 -8.56
C HIS A 95 -12.51 -2.53 -8.43
N TYR A 96 -11.77 -3.36 -7.69
CA TYR A 96 -10.31 -3.24 -7.59
C TYR A 96 -9.61 -3.66 -8.88
N LEU A 97 -9.95 -4.82 -9.42
CA LEU A 97 -9.37 -5.36 -10.66
C LEU A 97 -9.53 -4.41 -11.84
N THR A 98 -10.64 -3.66 -11.89
CA THR A 98 -10.95 -2.71 -12.97
C THR A 98 -10.52 -1.27 -12.69
N GLY A 99 -9.88 -1.01 -11.54
CA GLY A 99 -9.37 0.31 -11.19
C GLY A 99 -10.47 1.31 -10.79
N GLY A 100 -11.67 0.83 -10.46
CA GLY A 100 -12.79 1.64 -10.01
C GLY A 100 -12.46 2.51 -8.79
N TYR A 101 -11.54 2.05 -7.93
CA TYR A 101 -11.10 2.77 -6.73
C TYR A 101 -10.43 4.12 -7.05
N LYS A 102 -9.84 4.27 -8.24
CA LYS A 102 -9.19 5.52 -8.68
C LYS A 102 -10.18 6.61 -9.06
N ARG A 103 -11.42 6.25 -9.37
CA ARG A 103 -12.44 7.15 -9.93
C ARG A 103 -13.35 7.77 -8.85
N ASN A 104 -12.99 7.70 -7.56
CA ASN A 104 -13.83 8.13 -6.42
C ASN A 104 -15.26 7.54 -6.45
N LYS A 105 -15.43 6.36 -7.06
CA LYS A 105 -16.74 5.71 -7.29
C LYS A 105 -17.08 4.63 -6.27
N LEU A 106 -16.14 4.28 -5.38
CA LEU A 106 -16.37 3.33 -4.30
C LEU A 106 -17.54 3.81 -3.40
N ASP A 107 -17.65 5.13 -3.25
CA ASP A 107 -18.75 5.77 -2.55
C ASP A 107 -20.11 5.42 -3.15
N ASN A 108 -20.29 5.34 -4.47
CA ASN A 108 -21.62 5.10 -5.05
C ASN A 108 -21.97 3.60 -5.12
N LEU A 109 -21.00 2.72 -5.41
CA LEU A 109 -21.24 1.27 -5.49
C LEU A 109 -21.58 0.63 -4.14
N LEU A 110 -20.98 1.14 -3.05
CA LEU A 110 -21.34 0.76 -1.69
C LEU A 110 -22.64 1.47 -1.27
N LYS A 111 -22.79 2.78 -1.52
CA LYS A 111 -23.94 3.55 -1.01
C LYS A 111 -25.29 3.23 -1.66
N GLU A 112 -25.36 2.76 -2.91
CA GLU A 112 -26.61 2.83 -3.69
C GLU A 112 -27.48 1.56 -3.72
N GLU A 113 -26.99 0.36 -3.41
CA GLU A 113 -27.83 -0.85 -3.55
C GLU A 113 -28.26 -1.51 -2.23
N GLN A 114 -27.51 -1.40 -1.12
CA GLN A 114 -27.86 -2.08 0.14
C GLN A 114 -27.53 -1.32 1.43
N ILE A 115 -26.68 -0.29 1.36
CA ILE A 115 -26.14 0.37 2.56
C ILE A 115 -27.17 1.27 3.27
N ARG A 116 -28.28 1.69 2.65
CA ARG A 116 -29.31 2.45 3.38
C ARG A 116 -30.12 1.60 4.36
N GLU A 117 -30.36 0.32 4.07
CA GLU A 117 -31.12 -0.54 4.97
C GLU A 117 -30.26 -1.12 6.10
N LEU A 118 -29.00 -1.45 5.83
CA LEU A 118 -28.07 -2.02 6.83
C LEU A 118 -27.30 -0.98 7.66
N LYS A 119 -27.35 0.31 7.29
CA LYS A 119 -26.71 1.43 8.03
C LYS A 119 -27.20 1.59 9.47
N LEU A 120 -28.32 0.98 9.83
CA LEU A 120 -28.88 1.10 11.16
C LEU A 120 -28.25 0.06 12.09
N LYS A 121 -27.11 0.42 12.70
CA LYS A 121 -26.58 -0.08 14.00
C LYS A 121 -25.47 -1.16 14.02
N ASN A 122 -24.45 -1.13 13.16
CA ASN A 122 -23.28 -1.99 13.42
C ASN A 122 -21.92 -1.29 13.19
N ASP A 123 -21.19 -1.06 14.28
CA ASP A 123 -19.88 -0.40 14.30
C ASP A 123 -18.81 -1.17 13.52
N ASP A 124 -18.89 -2.50 13.46
CA ASP A 124 -17.91 -3.33 12.76
C ASP A 124 -17.96 -3.11 11.25
N PHE A 125 -19.16 -2.88 10.71
CA PHE A 125 -19.36 -2.60 9.29
C PHE A 125 -18.71 -1.28 8.86
N SER A 126 -18.89 -0.25 9.68
CA SER A 126 -18.32 1.09 9.46
C SER A 126 -16.80 1.05 9.44
N LYS A 127 -16.18 0.32 10.37
CA LYS A 127 -14.71 0.14 10.44
C LYS A 127 -14.15 -0.58 9.21
N ILE A 128 -14.89 -1.53 8.63
CA ILE A 128 -14.41 -2.25 7.42
C ILE A 128 -14.47 -1.35 6.19
N ILE A 129 -15.53 -0.54 6.05
CA ILE A 129 -15.61 0.45 4.97
C ILE A 129 -14.47 1.46 5.10
N GLU A 130 -14.18 1.91 6.31
CA GLU A 130 -13.04 2.79 6.57
C GLU A 130 -11.71 2.13 6.15
N LYS A 131 -11.48 0.86 6.51
CA LYS A 131 -10.30 0.09 6.06
C LYS A 131 -10.19 -0.06 4.54
N LEU A 132 -11.31 -0.24 3.82
CA LEU A 132 -11.30 -0.28 2.36
C LEU A 132 -10.90 1.08 1.74
N GLN A 133 -11.20 2.16 2.45
CA GLN A 133 -10.87 3.53 2.05
C GLN A 133 -9.46 3.95 2.50
N GLU A 134 -8.85 3.26 3.47
CA GLU A 134 -7.50 3.55 3.95
C GLU A 134 -6.43 3.38 2.85
N PRO A 135 -5.61 4.41 2.58
CA PRO A 135 -4.57 4.36 1.54
C PRO A 135 -3.49 3.31 1.80
N GLU A 136 -3.09 3.12 3.07
CA GLU A 136 -1.98 2.23 3.45
C GLU A 136 -2.32 0.75 3.28
N GLN A 137 -3.49 0.29 3.73
CA GLN A 137 -3.95 -1.09 3.54
C GLN A 137 -4.21 -1.41 2.06
N ASN A 138 -4.56 -0.40 1.29
CA ASN A 138 -4.74 -0.48 -0.16
C ASN A 138 -3.39 -0.55 -0.91
N SER A 139 -2.24 -0.30 -0.26
CA SER A 139 -0.92 -0.35 -0.91
C SER A 139 -0.55 -1.76 -1.40
N LYS A 140 -0.80 -2.79 -0.58
CA LYS A 140 -0.53 -4.20 -0.93
C LYS A 140 -1.41 -4.68 -2.08
N ILE A 141 -2.72 -4.41 -2.01
CA ILE A 141 -3.65 -4.68 -3.11
C ILE A 141 -3.21 -3.98 -4.40
N ARG A 142 -2.86 -2.69 -4.35
CA ARG A 142 -2.36 -1.95 -5.52
C ARG A 142 -1.08 -2.58 -6.09
N ARG A 143 -0.20 -3.08 -5.24
CA ARG A 143 1.05 -3.73 -5.64
C ARG A 143 0.79 -5.04 -6.37
N ILE A 144 -0.07 -5.90 -5.82
CA ILE A 144 -0.45 -7.16 -6.46
C ILE A 144 -1.08 -6.90 -7.83
N LEU A 145 -2.01 -5.94 -7.90
CA LEU A 145 -2.63 -5.53 -9.17
C LEU A 145 -1.60 -4.95 -10.16
N SER A 146 -0.67 -4.13 -9.68
CA SER A 146 0.45 -3.62 -10.49
C SER A 146 1.26 -4.77 -11.09
N ASN A 147 1.57 -5.80 -10.30
CA ASN A 147 2.34 -6.97 -10.75
C ASN A 147 1.56 -7.82 -11.74
N PHE A 148 0.26 -8.03 -11.52
CA PHE A 148 -0.63 -8.70 -12.46
C PHE A 148 -0.64 -7.97 -13.82
N TYR A 149 -0.92 -6.67 -13.83
CA TYR A 149 -1.02 -5.88 -15.07
C TYR A 149 0.33 -5.67 -15.76
N LYS A 150 1.44 -5.65 -15.01
CA LYS A 150 2.80 -5.66 -15.58
C LYS A 150 3.07 -6.95 -16.34
N LYS A 151 2.69 -8.11 -15.77
CA LYS A 151 2.80 -9.42 -16.45
C LYS A 151 1.89 -9.50 -17.68
N ALA A 152 0.63 -9.08 -17.54
CA ALA A 152 -0.34 -9.03 -18.65
C ALA A 152 0.15 -8.14 -19.81
N LYS A 153 0.73 -6.97 -19.49
CA LYS A 153 1.31 -6.06 -20.48
C LYS A 153 2.54 -6.67 -21.15
N ASN A 154 3.43 -7.33 -20.42
CA ASN A 154 4.64 -7.91 -21.00
C ASN A 154 4.34 -9.07 -21.96
N TYR A 155 3.20 -9.73 -21.82
CA TYR A 155 2.76 -10.74 -22.76
C TYR A 155 1.96 -10.09 -23.90
N GLU A 156 2.60 -9.96 -25.07
CA GLU A 156 2.07 -9.22 -26.23
C GLU A 156 0.71 -9.73 -26.73
N LYS A 157 0.46 -11.01 -26.51
CA LYS A 157 -0.75 -11.69 -26.96
C LYS A 157 -2.03 -11.16 -26.30
N ILE A 158 -1.97 -10.71 -25.03
CA ILE A 158 -3.17 -10.26 -24.29
C ILE A 158 -3.61 -8.89 -24.81
N LYS A 159 -4.82 -8.80 -25.36
CA LYS A 159 -5.44 -7.55 -25.83
C LYS A 159 -6.24 -6.84 -24.75
N GLN A 160 -6.90 -7.60 -23.90
CA GLN A 160 -7.74 -7.11 -22.80
C GLN A 160 -7.97 -8.23 -21.78
N VAL A 161 -8.36 -7.87 -20.57
CA VAL A 161 -8.76 -8.81 -19.53
C VAL A 161 -10.20 -8.51 -19.13
N GLY A 162 -11.05 -9.53 -19.22
CA GLY A 162 -12.44 -9.49 -18.77
C GLY A 162 -12.60 -10.11 -17.39
N TYR A 163 -13.51 -9.55 -16.60
CA TYR A 163 -13.86 -10.04 -15.27
C TYR A 163 -15.37 -10.20 -15.17
N GLN A 164 -15.83 -11.38 -14.77
CA GLN A 164 -17.25 -11.71 -14.75
C GLN A 164 -17.62 -12.53 -13.50
N THR A 165 -18.86 -12.34 -13.03
CA THR A 165 -19.49 -13.23 -12.05
C THR A 165 -20.54 -14.10 -12.71
N ASN A 166 -21.73 -13.55 -12.99
CA ASN A 166 -22.85 -14.25 -13.63
C ASN A 166 -23.66 -13.35 -14.61
N THR A 167 -23.64 -12.03 -14.45
CA THR A 167 -24.56 -11.12 -15.17
C THR A 167 -23.89 -10.28 -16.25
N ASN A 168 -22.76 -9.64 -15.94
CA ASN A 168 -22.07 -8.74 -16.85
C ASN A 168 -20.55 -8.92 -16.74
N GLU A 169 -19.88 -8.88 -17.89
CA GLU A 169 -18.42 -8.83 -17.98
C GLU A 169 -17.95 -7.36 -17.94
N VAL A 170 -16.93 -7.08 -17.13
CA VAL A 170 -16.24 -5.80 -17.10
C VAL A 170 -14.85 -5.95 -17.70
N ILE A 171 -14.54 -5.15 -18.71
CA ILE A 171 -13.33 -5.28 -19.51
C ILE A 171 -12.32 -4.18 -19.16
N VAL A 172 -11.05 -4.57 -19.01
CA VAL A 172 -9.90 -3.65 -18.94
C VAL A 172 -9.07 -3.80 -20.21
N LEU A 173 -8.98 -2.72 -20.97
CA LEU A 173 -8.22 -2.68 -22.22
C LEU A 173 -6.71 -2.62 -21.94
N ARG A 174 -5.89 -3.22 -22.81
CA ARG A 174 -4.43 -3.18 -22.70
C ARG A 174 -3.84 -1.78 -22.54
N ASN A 175 -4.46 -0.77 -23.16
CA ASN A 175 -4.04 0.62 -23.04
C ASN A 175 -4.16 1.16 -21.61
N ASP A 176 -5.09 0.63 -20.81
CA ASP A 176 -5.33 1.05 -19.43
C ASP A 176 -4.42 0.33 -18.43
N PHE A 177 -3.70 -0.73 -18.83
CA PHE A 177 -2.82 -1.51 -17.93
C PHE A 177 -1.77 -0.63 -17.25
N ASN A 178 -1.22 0.35 -17.96
CA ASN A 178 -0.24 1.29 -17.41
C ASN A 178 -0.76 2.06 -16.21
N SER A 179 -2.07 2.32 -16.14
CA SER A 179 -2.65 3.04 -15.00
C SER A 179 -2.48 2.26 -13.70
N PHE A 180 -2.37 0.93 -13.75
CA PHE A 180 -2.22 0.05 -12.59
C PHE A 180 -0.78 -0.16 -12.16
N ILE A 181 0.19 0.06 -13.05
CA ILE A 181 1.60 -0.27 -12.80
C ILE A 181 2.25 0.83 -11.95
N VAL A 182 2.67 0.45 -10.73
CA VAL A 182 3.41 1.32 -9.81
C VAL A 182 4.92 1.20 -10.11
N GLY A 183 5.58 2.34 -10.34
CA GLY A 183 6.93 2.41 -10.93
C GLY A 183 8.10 1.91 -10.06
N GLU A 184 7.97 1.87 -8.73
CA GLU A 184 9.04 1.42 -7.82
C GLU A 184 8.51 0.44 -6.79
N ASN A 185 9.17 -0.72 -6.59
CA ASN A 185 8.95 -1.66 -5.47
C ASN A 185 9.40 -1.11 -4.12
N LYS A 186 9.34 0.22 -3.97
CA LYS A 186 9.78 0.95 -2.80
C LYS A 186 8.79 2.04 -2.51
N ASP A 187 8.30 2.05 -1.29
CA ASP A 187 7.58 3.19 -0.75
C ASP A 187 8.55 3.92 0.18
N THR A 188 8.62 5.24 0.03
CA THR A 188 9.57 6.07 0.78
C THR A 188 8.82 7.17 1.52
N ASP A 189 8.78 7.04 2.84
CA ASP A 189 8.20 8.05 3.72
C ASP A 189 9.31 8.99 4.23
N ILE A 190 9.04 10.30 4.18
CA ILE A 190 9.94 11.33 4.70
C ILE A 190 9.28 12.01 5.89
N ILE A 191 9.91 11.89 7.05
CA ILE A 191 9.48 12.52 8.30
C ILE A 191 10.49 13.62 8.63
N GLU A 192 10.06 14.87 8.51
CA GLU A 192 10.95 16.04 8.68
C GLU A 192 11.44 16.26 10.11
N ASP A 193 10.64 15.94 11.12
CA ASP A 193 10.97 16.28 12.53
C ASP A 193 11.03 15.02 13.40
N ALA A 194 11.66 13.96 12.88
CA ALA A 194 11.84 12.71 13.61
C ALA A 194 12.84 12.90 14.76
N LYS A 195 12.43 12.55 15.98
CA LYS A 195 13.29 12.50 17.16
C LYS A 195 13.81 11.09 17.37
N ILE A 196 15.12 10.91 17.28
CA ILE A 196 15.76 9.60 17.46
C ILE A 196 16.70 9.69 18.66
N GLU A 197 16.44 8.87 19.68
CA GLU A 197 17.38 8.70 20.79
C GLU A 197 18.55 7.81 20.34
N ILE A 198 19.79 8.27 20.50
CA ILE A 198 20.97 7.55 20.06
C ILE A 198 21.39 6.52 21.10
N ILE A 199 21.34 5.24 20.72
CA ILE A 199 21.90 4.14 21.51
C ILE A 199 23.40 3.98 21.20
N SER A 200 23.75 3.98 19.91
CA SER A 200 25.14 3.73 19.48
C SER A 200 25.48 4.52 18.22
N PRO A 201 26.31 5.57 18.33
CA PRO A 201 26.82 6.31 17.18
C PRO A 201 27.96 5.55 16.49
N VAL A 202 28.11 5.76 15.18
CA VAL A 202 29.26 5.22 14.44
C VAL A 202 30.42 6.21 14.52
N LEU A 203 31.51 5.79 15.16
CA LEU A 203 32.71 6.61 15.39
C LEU A 203 33.87 6.29 14.43
N LYS A 204 33.66 5.42 13.45
CA LYS A 204 34.67 5.01 12.46
C LYS A 204 34.16 5.23 11.04
N GLU A 205 35.10 5.45 10.12
CA GLU A 205 34.78 5.47 8.70
C GLU A 205 34.30 4.09 8.23
N GLY A 206 33.34 4.08 7.30
CA GLY A 206 32.74 2.86 6.78
C GLY A 206 31.23 2.96 6.58
N ARG A 207 30.65 1.83 6.16
CA ARG A 207 29.19 1.65 5.91
C ARG A 207 28.50 0.97 7.10
N PHE A 208 28.82 1.40 8.30
CA PHE A 208 28.19 0.90 9.52
C PHE A 208 26.83 1.56 9.76
N LYS A 209 25.91 0.82 10.37
CA LYS A 209 24.61 1.34 10.81
C LYS A 209 24.73 1.92 12.22
N TRP A 210 24.01 3.00 12.44
CA TRP A 210 23.77 3.60 13.74
C TRP A 210 22.61 2.89 14.43
N LYS A 211 22.61 2.86 15.76
CA LYS A 211 21.49 2.32 16.55
C LYS A 211 20.81 3.42 17.32
N GLY A 212 19.49 3.45 17.27
CA GLY A 212 18.68 4.40 18.04
C GLY A 212 17.29 3.90 18.35
N ILE A 213 16.53 4.73 19.05
CA ILE A 213 15.11 4.50 19.37
C ILE A 213 14.29 5.57 18.66
N TYR A 214 13.32 5.12 17.86
CA TYR A 214 12.33 5.97 17.19
C TYR A 214 10.94 5.42 17.49
N ASN A 215 9.99 6.26 17.90
CA ASN A 215 8.64 5.85 18.30
C ASN A 215 8.59 4.65 19.27
N LYS A 216 9.51 4.62 20.25
CA LYS A 216 9.69 3.53 21.25
C LYS A 216 10.19 2.20 20.68
N GLU A 217 10.55 2.14 19.40
CA GLU A 217 11.14 0.95 18.77
C GLU A 217 12.63 1.14 18.47
N LYS A 218 13.39 0.05 18.60
CA LYS A 218 14.82 0.05 18.26
C LYS A 218 14.98 -0.01 16.75
N ILE A 219 15.69 0.96 16.19
CA ILE A 219 15.98 1.03 14.75
C ILE A 219 17.48 1.04 14.47
N ASP A 220 17.86 0.30 13.43
CA ASP A 220 19.16 0.43 12.80
C ASP A 220 19.04 1.34 11.58
N PHE A 221 19.84 2.41 11.51
CA PHE A 221 19.74 3.41 10.44
C PHE A 221 21.09 3.79 9.85
N SER A 222 21.06 4.34 8.64
CA SER A 222 22.25 4.91 7.99
C SER A 222 22.27 6.42 8.13
N MET A 223 23.46 6.99 8.33
CA MET A 223 23.65 8.45 8.38
C MET A 223 23.98 8.98 6.98
N GLY A 224 22.99 9.60 6.33
CA GLY A 224 23.12 10.26 5.03
C GLY A 224 23.68 11.67 5.12
N ASP A 225 23.60 12.32 6.28
CA ASP A 225 24.22 13.62 6.54
C ASP A 225 25.75 13.46 6.67
N SER A 226 26.45 13.60 5.54
CA SER A 226 27.91 13.41 5.48
C SER A 226 28.67 14.45 6.30
N GLY A 227 28.12 15.66 6.46
CA GLY A 227 28.70 16.72 7.29
C GLY A 227 28.63 16.36 8.77
N PHE A 228 27.44 16.01 9.25
CA PHE A 228 27.25 15.57 10.62
C PHE A 228 28.04 14.30 10.93
N LYS A 229 28.02 13.30 10.04
CA LYS A 229 28.80 12.06 10.18
C LYS A 229 30.28 12.34 10.38
N ARG A 230 30.87 13.26 9.60
CA ARG A 230 32.27 13.65 9.73
C ARG A 230 32.54 14.39 11.04
N ASP A 231 31.65 15.30 11.44
CA ASP A 231 31.78 16.04 12.69
C ASP A 231 31.74 15.09 13.92
N VAL A 232 30.95 14.00 13.85
CA VAL A 232 30.92 12.96 14.88
C VAL A 232 32.20 12.11 14.92
N ILE A 233 32.70 11.67 13.76
CA ILE A 233 33.98 10.93 13.67
C ILE A 233 35.14 11.79 14.21
N ASN A 234 35.11 13.09 13.92
CA ASN A 234 36.06 14.08 14.43
C ASN A 234 35.79 14.51 15.89
N GLN A 235 34.93 13.78 16.62
CA GLN A 235 34.64 13.98 18.05
C GLN A 235 34.12 15.39 18.41
N LYS A 236 33.46 16.08 17.48
CA LYS A 236 32.81 17.39 17.76
C LYS A 236 31.52 17.27 18.55
N TYR A 237 30.97 16.06 18.66
CA TYR A 237 29.75 15.75 19.39
C TYR A 237 30.03 14.62 20.38
N ASN A 238 29.62 14.84 21.64
CA ASN A 238 29.75 13.85 22.71
C ASN A 238 28.39 13.26 23.06
N PHE A 239 28.17 12.02 22.65
CA PHE A 239 26.94 11.27 22.95
C PHE A 239 27.01 10.70 24.37
N ILE A 240 25.98 10.98 25.14
CA ILE A 240 25.71 10.37 26.46
C ILE A 240 24.36 9.66 26.42
N ASN A 241 24.04 8.91 27.48
CA ASN A 241 22.73 8.30 27.60
C ASN A 241 21.60 9.36 27.50
N GLY A 242 20.57 9.07 26.71
CA GLY A 242 19.48 10.01 26.44
C GLY A 242 19.80 11.13 25.43
N THR A 243 20.87 11.02 24.65
CA THR A 243 21.13 12.00 23.57
C THR A 243 20.11 11.80 22.44
N ILE A 244 19.39 12.85 22.08
CA ILE A 244 18.36 12.81 21.03
C ILE A 244 18.82 13.65 19.85
N ILE A 245 18.58 13.16 18.63
CA ILE A 245 18.73 13.96 17.42
C ILE A 245 17.36 14.28 16.83
N THR A 246 17.15 15.53 16.42
CA THR A 246 16.01 15.91 15.58
C THR A 246 16.47 15.90 14.12
N CYS A 247 15.78 15.14 13.28
CA CYS A 247 16.30 14.85 11.94
C CYS A 247 15.21 14.58 10.89
N GLN A 248 15.61 14.72 9.63
CA GLN A 248 14.84 14.25 8.49
C GLN A 248 15.08 12.75 8.33
N LEU A 249 14.10 11.93 8.72
CA LEU A 249 14.14 10.48 8.63
C LEU A 249 13.45 10.02 7.35
N GLU A 250 14.17 9.24 6.56
CA GLU A 250 13.66 8.53 5.39
C GLU A 250 13.46 7.06 5.76
N ILE A 251 12.22 6.57 5.62
CA ILE A 251 11.86 5.17 5.81
C ILE A 251 11.55 4.60 4.44
N CYS A 252 12.43 3.75 3.92
CA CYS A 252 12.16 3.02 2.68
C CYS A 252 11.67 1.61 3.03
N ARG A 253 10.45 1.30 2.63
CA ARG A 253 9.86 -0.05 2.64
C ARG A 253 10.03 -0.65 1.27
N THR A 254 10.67 -1.82 1.17
CA THR A 254 10.77 -2.55 -0.11
C THR A 254 9.89 -3.77 -0.09
N PHE A 255 9.13 -3.98 -1.15
CA PHE A 255 8.16 -5.06 -1.25
C PHE A 255 8.63 -6.14 -2.22
N ASP A 256 8.24 -7.38 -1.97
CA ASP A 256 8.46 -8.48 -2.91
C ASP A 256 7.46 -8.43 -4.06
N ASP A 257 7.64 -9.36 -5.00
CA ASP A 257 6.74 -9.52 -6.14
C ASP A 257 5.32 -9.96 -5.72
N CYS A 258 5.10 -10.32 -4.45
CA CYS A 258 3.79 -10.65 -3.89
C CYS A 258 3.17 -9.47 -3.11
N GLY A 259 3.89 -8.35 -2.97
CA GLY A 259 3.46 -7.19 -2.18
C GLY A 259 3.68 -7.32 -0.67
N GLU A 260 4.41 -8.34 -0.22
CA GLU A 260 4.84 -8.46 1.17
C GLU A 260 6.02 -7.52 1.44
N GLU A 261 6.03 -6.91 2.63
CA GLU A 261 7.12 -6.05 3.05
C GLU A 261 8.38 -6.89 3.32
N ILE A 262 9.38 -6.83 2.43
CA ILE A 262 10.64 -7.55 2.61
C ILE A 262 11.53 -6.86 3.63
N ARG A 263 11.58 -5.53 3.57
CA ARG A 263 12.62 -4.77 4.27
C ARG A 263 12.20 -3.34 4.53
N ILE A 264 12.25 -2.97 5.81
CA ILE A 264 12.31 -1.58 6.25
C ILE A 264 13.77 -1.16 6.34
N SER A 265 14.10 -0.03 5.73
CA SER A 265 15.39 0.61 5.92
C SER A 265 15.22 2.05 6.34
N HIS A 266 15.97 2.42 7.37
CA HIS A 266 15.96 3.77 7.93
C HIS A 266 17.21 4.52 7.47
N ARG A 267 17.03 5.76 7.03
CA ARG A 267 18.11 6.66 6.66
C ARG A 267 17.86 8.06 7.19
N VAL A 268 18.78 8.56 7.99
CA VAL A 268 18.76 9.96 8.42
C VAL A 268 19.40 10.81 7.32
N LYS A 269 18.60 11.59 6.60
CA LYS A 269 19.09 12.43 5.49
C LYS A 269 19.81 13.68 5.98
N LYS A 270 19.26 14.33 7.01
CA LYS A 270 19.76 15.57 7.59
C LYS A 270 19.54 15.54 9.09
N VAL A 271 20.51 15.98 9.87
CA VAL A 271 20.35 16.20 11.31
C VAL A 271 20.22 17.69 11.55
N TYR A 272 19.16 18.14 12.23
CA TYR A 272 18.90 19.56 12.47
C TYR A 272 19.47 20.05 13.79
N ASP A 273 19.34 19.24 14.85
CA ASP A 273 19.86 19.54 16.17
C ASP A 273 20.16 18.26 16.94
N VAL A 274 21.01 18.40 17.95
CA VAL A 274 21.37 17.37 18.92
C VAL A 274 21.02 17.90 20.30
N GLU A 275 20.14 17.19 21.00
CA GLU A 275 19.73 17.50 22.36
C GLU A 275 20.47 16.60 23.35
N LYS A 276 21.07 17.23 24.36
CA LYS A 276 21.84 16.57 25.42
C LYS A 276 21.56 17.24 26.76
N ASN A 277 21.00 16.52 27.73
CA ASN A 277 20.66 17.05 29.06
C ASN A 277 19.90 18.40 28.98
N ASN A 278 18.87 18.48 28.16
CA ASN A 278 18.08 19.70 27.86
C ASN A 278 18.86 20.86 27.19
N ASN A 279 20.11 20.65 26.79
CA ASN A 279 20.85 21.60 25.94
C ASN A 279 20.72 21.21 24.47
N ILE A 280 20.28 22.14 23.62
CA ILE A 280 20.09 21.93 22.19
C ILE A 280 21.26 22.54 21.42
N GLN A 281 22.01 21.70 20.72
CA GLN A 281 23.09 22.10 19.82
C GLN A 281 22.61 22.02 18.36
N ILE A 282 22.45 23.17 17.72
CA ILE A 282 21.98 23.25 16.32
C ILE A 282 23.12 22.88 15.36
N THR A 283 22.84 22.04 14.36
CA THR A 283 23.82 21.66 13.33
C THR A 283 23.86 22.69 12.18
N LYS A 284 24.83 22.50 11.26
CA LYS A 284 24.89 23.28 10.01
C LYS A 284 23.59 23.19 9.19
N GLN A 285 22.95 22.02 9.15
CA GLN A 285 21.70 21.83 8.40
C GLN A 285 20.53 22.48 9.13
N GLY A 286 20.50 22.45 10.47
CA GLY A 286 19.51 23.18 11.26
C GLY A 286 19.58 24.70 11.05
N ILE A 287 20.80 25.27 11.00
CA ILE A 287 21.01 26.69 10.69
C ILE A 287 20.47 27.04 9.30
N LYS A 288 20.77 26.22 8.28
CA LYS A 288 20.24 26.43 6.91
C LYS A 288 18.72 26.37 6.86
N ARG A 289 18.09 25.40 7.55
CA ARG A 289 16.63 25.27 7.62
C ARG A 289 15.98 26.50 8.26
N LYS A 290 16.56 27.03 9.35
CA LYS A 290 16.07 28.27 9.97
C LYS A 290 16.14 29.44 8.98
N LYS A 291 17.27 29.67 8.31
CA LYS A 291 17.41 30.76 7.31
C LYS A 291 16.40 30.67 6.17
N GLN A 292 16.12 29.46 5.67
CA GLN A 292 15.11 29.25 4.63
C GLN A 292 13.68 29.56 5.12
N LYS A 293 13.37 29.29 6.39
CA LYS A 293 12.07 29.58 6.98
C LYS A 293 11.86 31.09 7.24
N TYR A 294 12.92 31.86 7.47
CA TYR A 294 12.88 33.32 7.61
C TYR A 294 12.88 34.09 6.28
N ASN A 295 13.32 33.47 5.18
CA ASN A 295 13.35 34.07 3.84
C ASN A 295 12.12 33.70 2.96
N GLY A 296 11.12 33.00 3.52
CA GLY A 296 9.82 32.87 2.86
C GLY A 296 9.04 34.19 2.99
N PRO A 297 8.16 34.53 2.03
CA PRO A 297 7.40 35.78 2.10
C PRO A 297 6.65 35.85 3.44
N SER A 298 6.83 36.94 4.15
CA SER A 298 6.10 37.21 5.38
C SER A 298 4.63 37.46 5.05
N LEU A 299 3.72 37.22 6.00
CA LEU A 299 2.30 37.57 5.84
C LEU A 299 2.12 39.08 5.52
N PHE A 300 3.10 39.92 5.87
CA PHE A 300 3.12 41.35 5.57
C PHE A 300 3.56 41.67 4.15
N ASP A 301 4.37 40.81 3.52
CA ASP A 301 4.82 40.99 2.12
C ASP A 301 3.65 40.80 1.15
N LEU A 302 2.63 40.02 1.53
CA LEU A 302 1.39 39.83 0.78
C LEU A 302 0.37 40.96 0.96
N ILE A 303 0.57 41.84 1.94
CA ILE A 303 -0.32 42.97 2.22
C ILE A 303 0.13 44.22 1.44
N GLU A 304 1.42 44.36 1.14
CA GLU A 304 1.94 45.49 0.37
C GLU A 304 1.56 45.45 -1.12
N ASP A 305 1.26 44.27 -1.68
CA ASP A 305 0.84 44.14 -3.09
C ASP A 305 -0.63 44.51 -3.35
N ASN A 306 -1.47 44.66 -2.32
CA ASN A 306 -2.90 45.02 -2.48
C ASN A 306 -3.21 46.53 -2.35
N ASN A 307 -2.19 47.39 -2.21
CA ASN A 307 -2.36 48.85 -2.12
C ASN A 307 -1.83 49.61 -3.36
N LYS A 308 -1.68 48.92 -4.49
CA LYS A 308 -1.42 49.54 -5.79
C LYS A 308 -2.54 49.21 -6.77
N ASP A 309 -3.72 49.76 -6.50
CA ASP A 309 -4.76 50.03 -7.49
C ASP A 309 -5.38 51.40 -7.18
#